data_AF-B3MTG7-F1
#
_entry.id   AF-B3MTG7-F1
#
_cell.length_a   1.000
_cell.length_b   1.000
_cell.length_c   1.000
_cell.angle_alpha   90.00
_cell.angle_beta   90.00
_cell.angle_gamma   90.00
#
_symmetry.space_group_name_H-M   'P 1'
#
loop_
_entity.id
_entity.type
_entity.pdbx_description
1 polymer ?
#
loop_
_entity_poly.entity_id
_entity_poly.type
_entity_poly.pdbx_seq_one_letter_code
_entity_poly.pdbx_strand_id
1 'polypeptide(L)'
;MLKFLIVVLALCSVAFAEWQPKTGDEIKKIRVECLKENPLSNDQVAQLKQLVFPNEPEVRKYLECTATKLEIFCTVEGYHADRLAKQFKMDLTEEEALKIAQGCVDSNPQQSPSDVWAFRGHQCMMASKIGDKVRAFVRSKQEGKA
;
A
#
# COMPACT_ATOMS: atom_id res chain seq x y z
N MET A 1 -27.76 52.12 11.77
CA MET A 1 -28.63 51.13 11.10
C MET A 1 -27.87 49.81 11.03
N LEU A 2 -28.10 48.95 12.01
CA LEU A 2 -27.60 47.58 12.06
C LEU A 2 -28.58 46.72 11.25
N LYS A 3 -28.22 46.34 10.03
CA LYS A 3 -29.03 45.46 9.19
C LYS A 3 -28.11 44.52 8.42
N PHE A 4 -28.11 43.28 8.90
CA PHE A 4 -27.77 42.04 8.20
C PHE A 4 -26.32 41.84 7.73
N LEU A 5 -25.48 41.34 8.63
CA LEU A 5 -24.37 40.44 8.28
C LEU A 5 -24.23 39.40 9.41
N ILE A 6 -25.23 38.54 9.56
CA ILE A 6 -25.14 37.32 10.35
C ILE A 6 -25.49 36.16 9.40
N VAL A 7 -24.63 35.12 9.41
CA VAL A 7 -24.78 33.79 8.78
C VAL A 7 -24.63 33.86 7.25
N VAL A 8 -23.62 33.27 6.63
CA VAL A 8 -23.40 31.82 6.55
C VAL A 8 -21.90 31.50 6.54
N LEU A 9 -21.35 31.20 7.73
CA LEU A 9 -20.18 30.32 7.81
C LEU A 9 -20.73 28.91 7.59
N ALA A 10 -20.93 28.53 6.33
CA ALA A 10 -21.19 27.15 5.99
C ALA A 10 -19.93 26.39 6.38
N LEU A 11 -20.00 25.76 7.55
CA LEU A 11 -19.15 24.66 7.93
C LEU A 11 -19.24 23.64 6.80
N CYS A 12 -18.30 23.73 5.86
CA CYS A 12 -17.84 22.55 5.15
C CYS A 12 -17.20 21.68 6.23
N SER A 13 -18.03 20.94 6.98
CA SER A 13 -17.59 19.71 7.60
C SER A 13 -17.28 18.78 6.43
N VAL A 14 -16.10 18.96 5.84
CA VAL A 14 -15.48 17.95 5.00
C VAL A 14 -15.35 16.78 5.95
N ALA A 15 -16.27 15.81 5.86
CA ALA A 15 -16.09 14.54 6.50
C ALA A 15 -14.84 13.95 5.83
N PHE A 16 -13.66 14.25 6.39
CA PHE A 16 -12.47 13.48 6.10
C PHE A 16 -12.79 12.09 6.62
N ALA A 17 -13.29 11.24 5.72
CA ALA A 17 -13.45 9.83 6.02
C ALA A 17 -12.07 9.32 6.43
N GLU A 18 -11.93 8.93 7.69
CA GLU A 18 -10.67 8.39 8.19
C GLU A 18 -10.37 7.12 7.38
N TRP A 19 -9.16 7.03 6.83
CA TRP A 19 -8.75 5.87 6.05
C TRP A 19 -8.88 4.59 6.91
N GLN A 20 -9.45 3.54 6.30
CA GLN A 20 -9.62 2.24 6.94
C GLN A 20 -8.86 1.15 6.16
N PRO A 21 -8.30 0.14 6.86
CA PRO A 21 -7.70 -1.02 6.22
C PRO A 21 -8.67 -1.71 5.28
N LYS A 22 -8.21 -2.02 4.06
CA LYS A 22 -8.99 -2.81 3.11
C LYS A 22 -9.00 -4.27 3.54
N THR A 23 -10.15 -4.92 3.35
CA THR A 23 -10.34 -6.36 3.55
C THR A 23 -9.58 -7.18 2.51
N GLY A 24 -9.42 -8.48 2.77
CA GLY A 24 -8.79 -9.38 1.81
C GLY A 24 -9.49 -9.43 0.45
N ASP A 25 -10.81 -9.28 0.40
CA ASP A 25 -11.57 -9.30 -0.85
C ASP A 25 -11.46 -7.98 -1.63
N GLU A 26 -11.40 -6.85 -0.93
CA GLU A 26 -11.08 -5.56 -1.56
C GLU A 26 -9.66 -5.58 -2.14
N ILE A 27 -8.67 -6.09 -1.40
CA ILE A 27 -7.29 -6.24 -1.90
C ILE A 27 -7.26 -7.11 -3.17
N LYS A 28 -8.02 -8.22 -3.21
CA LYS A 28 -8.11 -9.06 -4.41
C LYS A 28 -8.68 -8.29 -5.61
N LYS A 29 -9.76 -7.53 -5.42
CA LYS A 29 -10.36 -6.71 -6.47
C LYS A 29 -9.37 -5.66 -7.00
N ILE A 30 -8.71 -4.94 -6.10
CA ILE A 30 -7.66 -3.96 -6.43
C ILE A 30 -6.55 -4.60 -7.26
N ARG A 31 -6.04 -5.77 -6.84
CA ARG A 31 -4.98 -6.47 -7.59
C ARG A 31 -5.45 -6.90 -8.98
N VAL A 32 -6.70 -7.37 -9.12
CA VAL A 32 -7.27 -7.71 -10.42
C VAL A 32 -7.38 -6.49 -11.32
N GLU A 33 -7.79 -5.33 -10.80
CA GLU A 33 -7.79 -4.08 -11.56
C GLU A 33 -6.39 -3.67 -11.99
N CYS A 34 -5.42 -3.71 -11.07
CA CYS A 34 -4.04 -3.34 -11.39
C CYS A 34 -3.37 -4.29 -12.40
N LEU A 35 -3.75 -5.57 -12.43
CA LEU A 35 -3.32 -6.51 -13.47
C LEU A 35 -3.95 -6.22 -14.84
N LYS A 36 -5.14 -5.61 -14.88
CA LYS A 36 -5.74 -5.15 -16.15
C LYS A 36 -5.04 -3.89 -16.67
N GLU A 37 -4.72 -2.97 -15.77
CA GLU A 37 -4.01 -1.72 -16.10
C GLU A 37 -2.53 -1.96 -16.44
N ASN A 38 -1.89 -2.90 -15.75
CA ASN A 38 -0.48 -3.26 -15.92
C ASN A 38 -0.35 -4.79 -16.08
N PRO A 39 -0.64 -5.32 -17.28
CA PRO A 39 -0.55 -6.75 -17.54
C PRO A 39 0.85 -7.28 -17.29
N LEU A 40 0.91 -8.40 -16.57
CA LEU A 40 2.16 -9.11 -16.29
C LEU A 40 2.25 -10.37 -17.15
N SER A 41 3.48 -10.78 -17.49
CA SER A 41 3.74 -12.06 -18.13
C SER A 41 3.39 -13.23 -17.19
N ASN A 42 3.19 -14.42 -17.75
CA ASN A 42 2.93 -15.62 -16.94
C ASN A 42 4.08 -15.89 -15.95
N ASP A 43 5.32 -15.63 -16.36
CA ASP A 43 6.52 -15.83 -15.52
C ASP A 43 6.54 -14.83 -14.36
N GLN A 44 6.27 -13.55 -14.63
CA GLN A 44 6.13 -12.53 -13.58
C GLN A 44 5.00 -12.90 -12.60
N VAL A 45 3.85 -13.35 -13.09
CA VAL A 45 2.74 -13.81 -12.24
C VAL A 45 3.14 -15.02 -11.38
N ALA A 46 3.88 -15.97 -11.95
CA ALA A 46 4.37 -17.13 -11.21
C ALA A 46 5.33 -16.72 -10.08
N GLN A 47 6.24 -15.79 -10.35
CA GLN A 47 7.14 -15.21 -9.35
C GLN A 47 6.38 -14.48 -8.23
N LEU A 48 5.41 -13.62 -8.58
CA LEU A 48 4.60 -12.88 -7.62
C LEU A 48 3.80 -13.81 -6.69
N LYS A 49 3.29 -14.93 -7.20
CA LYS A 49 2.62 -15.97 -6.39
C LYS A 49 3.55 -16.60 -5.34
N GLN A 50 4.85 -16.59 -5.60
CA GLN A 50 5.90 -17.05 -4.69
C GLN A 50 6.49 -15.90 -3.85
N LEU A 51 5.88 -14.70 -3.88
CA LEU A 51 6.36 -13.49 -3.21
C LEU A 51 7.76 -13.03 -3.70
N VAL A 52 8.09 -13.34 -4.96
CA VAL A 52 9.26 -12.82 -5.66
C VAL A 52 8.79 -11.68 -6.56
N PHE A 53 9.36 -10.50 -6.37
CA PHE A 53 8.99 -9.28 -7.08
C PHE A 53 10.21 -8.77 -7.86
N PRO A 54 10.37 -9.14 -9.15
CA PRO A 54 11.52 -8.70 -9.94
C PRO A 54 11.47 -7.18 -10.16
N ASN A 55 12.64 -6.56 -10.29
CA ASN A 55 12.76 -5.13 -10.56
C ASN A 55 12.54 -4.81 -12.04
N GLU A 56 11.32 -5.09 -12.53
CA GLU A 56 10.92 -4.91 -13.92
C GLU A 56 9.81 -3.85 -14.01
N PRO A 57 9.77 -3.02 -15.08
CA PRO A 57 8.84 -1.88 -15.18
C PRO A 57 7.37 -2.25 -14.94
N GLU A 58 6.90 -3.36 -15.50
CA GLU A 58 5.52 -3.82 -15.40
C GLU A 58 5.18 -4.24 -13.97
N VAL A 59 6.10 -4.93 -13.29
CA VAL A 59 5.94 -5.34 -11.88
C VAL A 59 5.94 -4.12 -10.95
N ARG A 60 6.83 -3.15 -11.19
CA ARG A 60 6.86 -1.90 -10.42
C ARG A 60 5.56 -1.12 -10.56
N LYS A 61 5.06 -0.95 -11.79
CA LYS A 61 3.78 -0.27 -12.05
C LYS A 61 2.59 -1.01 -11.45
N TYR A 62 2.58 -2.34 -11.49
CA TYR A 62 1.55 -3.13 -10.81
C TYR A 62 1.56 -2.91 -9.29
N LEU A 63 2.75 -2.87 -8.68
CA LEU A 63 2.90 -2.61 -7.24
C LEU A 63 2.52 -1.18 -6.85
N GLU A 64 2.94 -0.19 -7.65
CA GLU A 64 2.53 1.20 -7.49
C GLU A 64 1.01 1.34 -7.59
N CYS A 65 0.38 0.81 -8.65
CA CYS A 65 -1.08 0.80 -8.81
C CYS A 65 -1.77 0.21 -7.57
N THR A 66 -1.29 -0.94 -7.11
CA THR A 66 -1.87 -1.62 -5.94
C THR A 66 -1.75 -0.74 -4.70
N ALA A 67 -0.58 -0.14 -4.46
CA ALA A 67 -0.34 0.72 -3.31
C ALA A 67 -1.17 2.02 -3.37
N THR A 68 -1.33 2.62 -4.55
CA THR A 68 -2.14 3.82 -4.75
C THR A 68 -3.63 3.53 -4.53
N LYS A 69 -4.17 2.43 -5.06
CA LYS A 69 -5.59 2.06 -4.87
C LYS A 69 -5.91 1.58 -3.46
N LEU A 70 -4.92 1.09 -2.71
CA LEU A 70 -5.04 0.86 -1.26
C LEU A 70 -4.98 2.16 -0.46
N GLU A 71 -4.64 3.29 -1.10
CA GLU A 71 -4.44 4.60 -0.52
C GLU A 71 -3.32 4.60 0.54
N ILE A 72 -2.36 3.70 0.40
CA ILE A 72 -1.16 3.62 1.26
C ILE A 72 0.04 4.31 0.62
N PHE A 73 -0.03 4.64 -0.67
CA PHE A 73 1.00 5.37 -1.42
C PHE A 73 0.35 6.49 -2.24
N CYS A 74 1.02 7.63 -2.28
CA CYS A 74 0.69 8.78 -3.11
C CYS A 74 1.90 9.08 -4.00
N THR A 75 1.69 9.33 -5.29
CA THR A 75 2.80 9.61 -6.22
C THR A 75 3.52 10.93 -5.92
N VAL A 76 2.92 11.79 -5.10
CA VAL A 76 3.48 13.08 -4.66
C VAL A 76 4.12 12.96 -3.27
N GLU A 77 3.44 12.30 -2.33
CA GLU A 77 3.84 12.29 -0.91
C GLU A 77 4.57 11.00 -0.48
N GLY A 78 4.48 9.94 -1.29
CA GLY A 78 5.05 8.65 -0.99
C GLY A 78 4.14 7.76 -0.17
N TYR A 79 4.75 6.83 0.57
CA TYR A 79 4.02 5.92 1.43
C TYR A 79 3.54 6.60 2.72
N HIS A 80 2.28 6.36 3.09
CA HIS A 80 1.71 6.72 4.38
C HIS A 80 2.00 5.60 5.40
N ALA A 81 2.99 5.81 6.26
CA ALA A 81 3.48 4.78 7.19
C ALA A 81 2.41 4.25 8.15
N ASP A 82 1.50 5.11 8.61
CA ASP A 82 0.37 4.76 9.47
C ASP A 82 -0.59 3.80 8.77
N ARG A 83 -0.93 4.07 7.51
CA ARG A 83 -1.82 3.22 6.71
C ARG A 83 -1.17 1.90 6.35
N LEU A 84 0.12 1.92 6.01
CA LEU A 84 0.93 0.71 5.81
C LEU A 84 0.91 -0.20 7.04
N ALA A 85 1.16 0.38 8.22
CA ALA A 85 1.18 -0.35 9.48
C ALA A 85 -0.19 -0.97 9.78
N LYS A 86 -1.26 -0.17 9.72
CA LYS A 86 -2.63 -0.65 9.96
C LYS A 86 -3.05 -1.73 8.95
N GLN A 87 -2.66 -1.60 7.66
CA GLN A 87 -3.01 -2.56 6.61
C GLN A 87 -2.28 -3.90 6.76
N PHE A 88 -0.99 -3.88 7.11
CA PHE A 88 -0.10 -5.04 7.02
C PHE A 88 0.58 -5.43 8.34
N LYS A 89 0.09 -4.95 9.50
CA LYS A 89 0.63 -5.38 10.82
C LYS A 89 0.56 -6.88 11.05
N MET A 90 -0.35 -7.59 10.40
CA MET A 90 -0.59 -9.02 10.63
C MET A 90 -0.86 -9.27 12.13
N ASP A 91 -0.04 -10.09 12.78
CA ASP A 91 -0.07 -10.40 14.22
C ASP A 91 0.87 -9.51 15.07
N LEU A 92 1.53 -8.52 14.46
CA LEU A 92 2.31 -7.51 15.19
C LEU A 92 1.40 -6.50 15.88
N THR A 93 1.95 -5.82 16.89
CA THR A 93 1.31 -4.62 17.45
C THR A 93 1.34 -3.49 16.40
N GLU A 94 0.41 -2.55 16.51
CA GLU A 94 0.39 -1.39 15.61
C GLU A 94 1.65 -0.54 15.74
N GLU A 95 2.18 -0.38 16.97
CA GLU A 95 3.42 0.35 17.24
C GLU A 95 4.64 -0.31 16.58
N GLU A 96 4.79 -1.63 16.70
CA GLU A 96 5.87 -2.37 16.04
C GLU A 96 5.78 -2.22 14.51
N ALA A 97 4.59 -2.38 13.96
CA ALA A 97 4.36 -2.26 12.52
C ALA A 97 4.62 -0.83 12.02
N LEU A 98 4.23 0.19 12.80
CA LEU A 98 4.47 1.60 12.49
C LEU A 98 5.96 1.92 12.46
N LYS A 99 6.72 1.45 13.44
CA LYS A 99 8.18 1.65 13.48
C LYS A 99 8.87 1.04 12.26
N ILE A 100 8.42 -0.16 11.84
CA ILE A 100 8.92 -0.81 10.62
C ILE A 100 8.58 0.04 9.39
N ALA A 101 7.32 0.45 9.25
CA ALA A 101 6.86 1.25 8.11
C ALA A 101 7.63 2.58 8.02
N GLN A 102 7.77 3.31 9.13
CA GLN A 102 8.54 4.55 9.21
C GLN A 102 10.02 4.37 8.80
N GLY A 103 10.61 3.21 9.08
CA GLY A 103 11.98 2.89 8.65
C GLY A 103 12.12 2.59 7.16
N CYS A 104 11.01 2.32 6.45
CA CYS A 104 11.01 1.98 5.03
C CYS A 104 10.49 3.09 4.11
N VAL A 105 9.74 4.05 4.65
CA VAL A 105 9.26 5.20 3.88
C VAL A 105 10.35 6.27 3.79
N ASP A 106 10.45 6.92 2.63
CA ASP A 106 11.32 8.08 2.40
C ASP A 106 10.55 9.15 1.63
N SER A 107 11.11 10.37 1.52
CA SER A 107 10.53 11.50 0.77
C SER A 107 10.98 11.60 -0.70
N ASN A 108 11.48 10.50 -1.27
CA ASN A 108 12.07 10.43 -2.61
C ASN A 108 13.17 11.46 -2.91
N PRO A 109 14.22 11.59 -2.08
CA PRO A 109 15.29 12.57 -2.33
C PRO A 109 16.04 12.30 -3.65
N GLN A 110 15.98 11.08 -4.18
CA GLN A 110 16.58 10.71 -5.47
C GLN A 110 15.74 11.17 -6.68
N GLN A 111 14.55 11.75 -6.46
CA GLN A 111 13.61 12.13 -7.52
C GLN A 111 13.35 10.99 -8.51
N SER A 112 13.29 9.76 -7.98
CA SER A 112 13.02 8.59 -8.80
C SER A 112 11.59 8.66 -9.37
N PRO A 113 11.35 8.06 -10.55
CA PRO A 113 9.99 7.76 -11.00
C PRO A 113 9.15 7.09 -9.90
N SER A 114 7.86 7.37 -9.86
CA SER A 114 6.98 6.94 -8.78
C SER A 114 6.89 5.42 -8.64
N ASP A 115 6.95 4.67 -9.75
CA ASP A 115 7.00 3.21 -9.76
C ASP A 115 8.27 2.67 -9.07
N VAL A 116 9.41 3.30 -9.30
CA VAL A 116 10.70 2.97 -8.66
C VAL A 116 10.67 3.32 -7.17
N TRP A 117 10.04 4.45 -6.80
CA TRP A 117 9.88 4.85 -5.40
C TRP A 117 8.97 3.87 -4.63
N ALA A 118 7.80 3.56 -5.19
CA ALA A 118 6.88 2.56 -4.63
C ALA A 118 7.56 1.20 -4.50
N PHE A 119 8.31 0.77 -5.53
CA PHE A 119 9.03 -0.50 -5.50
C PHE A 119 10.09 -0.54 -4.39
N ARG A 120 10.88 0.53 -4.20
CA ARG A 120 11.89 0.62 -3.13
C ARG A 120 11.26 0.45 -1.75
N GLY A 121 10.17 1.16 -1.47
CA GLY A 121 9.43 1.01 -0.21
C GLY A 121 8.88 -0.40 -0.03
N HIS A 122 8.30 -0.99 -1.09
CA HIS A 122 7.83 -2.37 -1.08
C HIS A 122 8.94 -3.38 -0.76
N GLN A 123 10.12 -3.26 -1.38
CA GLN A 123 11.26 -4.13 -1.12
C GLN A 123 11.72 -4.05 0.33
N CYS A 124 11.83 -2.82 0.89
CA CYS A 124 12.18 -2.64 2.30
C CYS A 124 11.15 -3.32 3.22
N MET A 125 9.85 -3.11 2.98
CA MET A 125 8.79 -3.73 3.78
C MET A 125 8.84 -5.27 3.70
N MET A 126 9.08 -5.84 2.52
CA MET A 126 9.22 -7.29 2.34
C MET A 126 10.51 -7.86 2.93
N ALA A 127 11.55 -7.05 3.11
CA ALA A 127 12.78 -7.43 3.81
C ALA A 127 12.66 -7.35 5.35
N SER A 128 11.59 -6.74 5.87
CA SER A 128 11.34 -6.58 7.30
C SER A 128 10.61 -7.77 7.95
N LYS A 129 10.37 -7.67 9.27
CA LYS A 129 9.52 -8.60 10.05
C LYS A 129 8.10 -8.71 9.47
N ILE A 130 7.55 -7.65 8.86
CA ILE A 130 6.25 -7.73 8.16
C ILE A 130 6.33 -8.69 6.98
N GLY A 131 7.39 -8.60 6.17
CA GLY A 131 7.63 -9.53 5.06
C GLY A 131 7.76 -10.98 5.51
N ASP A 132 8.41 -11.23 6.65
CA ASP A 132 8.50 -12.57 7.24
C ASP A 132 7.12 -13.13 7.60
N LYS A 133 6.26 -12.30 8.22
CA LYS A 133 4.88 -12.68 8.55
C LYS A 133 4.04 -12.94 7.31
N VAL A 134 4.17 -12.13 6.27
CA VAL A 134 3.49 -12.35 4.98
C VAL A 134 3.94 -13.68 4.36
N ARG A 135 5.25 -13.97 4.33
CA ARG A 135 5.77 -15.25 3.84
C ARG A 135 5.24 -16.43 4.66
N ALA A 136 5.22 -16.32 5.98
CA ALA A 136 4.67 -17.36 6.86
C ALA A 136 3.17 -17.60 6.61
N PHE A 137 2.38 -16.54 6.46
CA PHE A 137 0.96 -16.62 6.15
C PHE A 137 0.70 -17.29 4.78
N VAL A 138 1.48 -16.93 3.75
CA VAL A 138 1.32 -17.54 2.42
C VAL A 138 1.69 -19.02 2.45
N ARG A 139 2.77 -19.41 3.14
CA ARG A 139 3.17 -20.82 3.31
C ARG A 139 2.09 -21.64 4.02
N SER A 140 1.56 -21.15 5.14
CA SER A 140 0.51 -21.89 5.87
C SER A 140 -0.78 -22.05 5.06
N LYS A 141 -1.12 -21.09 4.20
CA LYS A 141 -2.25 -21.19 3.27
C LYS A 141 -2.01 -22.15 2.10
N GLN A 142 -0.76 -22.42 1.73
CA GLN A 142 -0.41 -23.42 0.73
C GLN A 142 -0.45 -24.83 1.33
N GLU A 143 0.09 -24.99 2.54
CA GLU A 143 0.10 -26.26 3.28
C GLU A 143 -1.31 -26.71 3.69
N GLY A 144 -2.18 -25.79 4.11
CA GLY A 144 -3.57 -26.09 4.45
C GLY A 144 -4.51 -26.33 3.25
N LYS A 145 -3.98 -26.33 2.02
CA LYS A 145 -4.70 -26.70 0.79
C LYS A 145 -4.26 -28.07 0.24
N ALA A 146 -3.33 -28.74 0.92
CA ALA A 146 -2.91 -30.11 0.63
C ALA A 146 -3.86 -31.13 1.27
#